data_AF-A0A7X1E4X0-F1
#
_entry.id   AF-A0A7X1E4X0-F1
#
_cell.length_a   1.000
_cell.length_b   1.000
_cell.length_c   1.000
_cell.angle_alpha   90.00
_cell.angle_beta   90.00
_cell.angle_gamma   90.00
#
_symmetry.space_group_name_H-M   'P 1'
#
loop_
_entity.id
_entity.type
_entity.pdbx_description
1 polymer ?
#
loop_
_entity_poly.entity_id
_entity_poly.type
_entity_poly.pdbx_seq_one_letter_code
_entity_poly.pdbx_strand_id
1 'polypeptide(L)'
;MKTFKWSIPEPRHHYPRVEGPKKKWNERIGNPLWLTSLMVFIVASLLLLTKASSPAGLLLFMPFSFGPMIATLLLGLWAKSKRSSVLLLASNLIYFAWFLWVYIDVFYIHIDPQGPIAFVFIGMASLPVMIPLWIIALVLERKNKLNQMSEQDGVDNA
;
A
#
# COMPACT_ATOMS: atom_id res chain seq x y z
N MET A 1 61.11 -46.77 10.35
CA MET A 1 60.51 -45.52 10.89
C MET A 1 59.19 -45.25 10.18
N LYS A 2 58.06 -45.35 10.88
CA LYS A 2 56.73 -44.99 10.33
C LYS A 2 56.41 -43.57 10.80
N THR A 3 56.17 -42.66 9.87
CA THR A 3 55.81 -41.27 10.15
C THR A 3 54.33 -41.20 10.51
N PHE A 4 54.05 -40.81 11.75
CA PHE A 4 52.68 -40.62 12.27
C PHE A 4 52.16 -39.27 11.79
N LYS A 5 51.14 -39.28 10.93
CA LYS A 5 50.56 -38.07 10.33
C LYS A 5 49.32 -37.67 11.12
N TRP A 6 49.43 -36.61 11.92
CA TRP A 6 48.29 -36.03 12.64
C TRP A 6 47.36 -35.31 11.66
N SER A 7 46.09 -35.74 11.59
CA SER A 7 45.03 -35.01 10.90
C SER A 7 44.31 -34.12 11.90
N ILE A 8 44.46 -32.80 11.76
CA ILE A 8 43.73 -31.82 12.56
C ILE A 8 42.26 -31.86 12.11
N PRO A 9 41.30 -32.14 13.01
CA PRO A 9 39.89 -32.14 12.64
C PRO A 9 39.44 -30.70 12.34
N GLU A 10 39.02 -30.44 11.11
CA GLU A 10 38.45 -29.14 10.75
C GLU A 10 37.17 -28.88 11.54
N PRO A 11 37.01 -27.69 12.17
CA PRO A 11 35.77 -27.32 12.81
C PRO A 11 34.68 -27.19 11.75
N ARG A 12 33.76 -28.16 11.72
CA ARG A 12 32.54 -28.09 10.90
C ARG A 12 31.64 -27.00 11.48
N HIS A 13 31.85 -25.77 11.06
CA HIS A 13 30.89 -24.69 11.26
C HIS A 13 29.63 -25.01 10.46
N HIS A 14 28.69 -25.67 11.14
CA HIS A 14 27.33 -25.85 10.67
C HIS A 14 26.65 -24.48 10.72
N TYR A 15 26.88 -23.67 9.69
CA TYR A 15 26.06 -22.48 9.49
C TYR A 15 24.64 -22.97 9.20
N PRO A 16 23.65 -22.64 10.04
CA PRO A 16 22.26 -22.95 9.70
C PRO A 16 22.00 -22.31 8.35
N ARG A 17 21.55 -23.14 7.40
CA ARG A 17 21.12 -22.68 6.08
C ARG A 17 19.96 -21.72 6.33
N VAL A 18 20.24 -20.42 6.34
CA VAL A 18 19.21 -19.38 6.39
C VAL A 18 18.41 -19.55 5.12
N GLU A 19 17.27 -20.24 5.22
CA GLU A 19 16.35 -20.37 4.10
C GLU A 19 15.92 -18.96 3.71
N GLY A 20 16.47 -18.46 2.60
CA GLY A 20 16.12 -17.16 2.07
C GLY A 20 14.60 -17.07 1.91
N PRO A 21 14.00 -15.88 2.06
CA PRO A 21 12.55 -15.69 2.19
C PRO A 21 11.79 -16.03 0.90
N LYS A 22 11.69 -17.32 0.55
CA LYS A 22 11.06 -17.84 -0.65
C LYS A 22 9.65 -18.34 -0.33
N LYS A 23 8.70 -17.41 -0.09
CA LYS A 23 7.25 -17.62 -0.37
C LYS A 23 6.27 -16.51 0.01
N LYS A 24 6.71 -15.33 0.47
CA LYS A 24 5.77 -14.32 1.03
C LYS A 24 5.07 -13.41 0.02
N TRP A 25 5.25 -13.60 -1.29
CA TRP A 25 4.64 -12.71 -2.31
C TRP A 25 3.18 -13.06 -2.60
N ASN A 26 2.81 -14.35 -2.62
CA ASN A 26 1.42 -14.75 -2.93
C ASN A 26 0.42 -14.37 -1.83
N GLU A 27 0.85 -14.31 -0.57
CA GLU A 27 0.01 -13.80 0.54
C GLU A 27 -0.27 -12.29 0.43
N ARG A 28 0.58 -11.52 -0.27
CA ARG A 28 0.39 -10.07 -0.41
C ARG A 28 -0.71 -9.72 -1.42
N ILE A 29 -0.86 -10.52 -2.48
CA ILE A 29 -1.90 -10.32 -3.51
C ILE A 29 -3.28 -10.71 -2.98
N GLY A 30 -3.35 -11.67 -2.05
CA GLY A 30 -4.57 -12.02 -1.32
C GLY A 30 -4.96 -11.04 -0.20
N ASN A 31 -4.23 -9.94 -0.01
CA ASN A 31 -4.58 -8.95 1.01
C ASN A 31 -5.87 -8.23 0.61
N PRO A 32 -6.93 -8.22 1.45
CA PRO A 32 -8.19 -7.54 1.14
C PRO A 32 -8.01 -6.06 0.79
N LEU A 33 -6.99 -5.39 1.33
CA LEU A 33 -6.64 -4.02 0.96
C LEU A 33 -6.34 -3.85 -0.53
N TRP A 34 -5.59 -4.80 -1.11
CA TRP A 34 -5.17 -4.72 -2.51
C TRP A 34 -6.34 -4.95 -3.45
N LEU A 35 -7.16 -5.97 -3.18
CA LEU A 35 -8.33 -6.27 -3.97
C LEU A 35 -9.35 -5.13 -3.93
N THR A 36 -9.64 -4.61 -2.73
CA THR A 36 -10.58 -3.49 -2.57
C THR A 36 -10.05 -2.22 -3.23
N SER A 37 -8.77 -1.89 -3.07
CA SER A 37 -8.19 -0.69 -3.71
C SER A 37 -8.21 -0.78 -5.23
N LEU A 38 -7.94 -1.97 -5.79
CA LEU A 38 -8.03 -2.23 -7.22
C LEU A 38 -9.49 -2.12 -7.73
N MET A 39 -10.45 -2.69 -7.01
CA MET A 39 -11.87 -2.59 -7.36
C MET A 39 -12.34 -1.14 -7.36
N VAL A 40 -12.01 -0.39 -6.31
CA VAL A 40 -12.30 1.04 -6.21
C VAL A 40 -11.69 1.81 -7.39
N PHE A 41 -10.44 1.49 -7.75
CA PHE A 41 -9.75 2.15 -8.85
C PHE A 41 -10.44 1.89 -10.19
N ILE A 42 -10.82 0.65 -10.46
CA ILE A 42 -11.54 0.25 -11.67
C ILE A 42 -12.89 0.95 -11.73
N VAL A 43 -13.67 0.94 -10.64
CA VAL A 43 -14.99 1.58 -10.60
C VAL A 43 -14.88 3.08 -10.83
N ALA A 44 -13.95 3.77 -10.15
CA ALA A 44 -13.76 5.20 -10.33
C ALA A 44 -13.31 5.56 -11.76
N SER A 45 -12.44 4.73 -12.36
CA SER A 45 -12.00 4.90 -13.75
C SER A 45 -13.16 4.74 -14.73
N LEU A 46 -14.01 3.73 -14.53
CA LEU A 46 -15.20 3.51 -15.35
C LEU A 46 -16.18 4.68 -15.24
N LEU A 47 -16.43 5.19 -14.03
CA LEU A 47 -17.30 6.35 -13.81
C LEU A 47 -16.82 7.58 -14.58
N LEU A 48 -15.52 7.85 -14.58
CA LEU A 48 -14.96 8.96 -15.35
C LEU A 48 -15.01 8.72 -16.86
N LEU A 49 -14.76 7.48 -17.31
CA LEU A 49 -14.89 7.11 -18.73
C LEU A 49 -16.30 7.39 -19.26
N THR A 50 -17.36 7.17 -18.47
CA THR A 50 -18.74 7.47 -18.90
C THR A 50 -19.03 8.96 -19.16
N LYS A 51 -18.20 9.85 -18.61
CA LYS A 51 -18.37 11.31 -18.74
C LYS A 51 -17.32 11.97 -19.64
N ALA A 52 -16.27 11.24 -20.00
CA ALA A 52 -15.20 11.76 -20.83
C ALA A 52 -15.66 11.88 -22.30
N SER A 53 -15.60 13.08 -22.85
CA SER A 53 -15.77 13.32 -24.30
C SER A 53 -14.57 12.85 -25.13
N SER A 54 -13.40 12.78 -24.51
CA SER A 54 -12.16 12.27 -25.10
C SER A 54 -11.39 11.39 -24.10
N PRO A 55 -11.09 10.13 -24.44
CA PRO A 55 -10.27 9.25 -23.60
C PRO A 55 -8.86 9.80 -23.33
N ALA A 56 -8.30 10.58 -24.27
CA ALA A 56 -6.97 11.17 -24.12
C ALA A 56 -6.92 12.23 -23.02
N GLY A 57 -7.96 13.07 -22.91
CA GLY A 57 -8.08 14.06 -21.83
C GLY A 57 -8.19 13.38 -20.46
N LEU A 58 -8.92 12.28 -20.38
CA LEU A 58 -9.07 11.51 -19.14
C LEU A 58 -7.73 10.97 -18.63
N LEU A 59 -6.88 10.45 -19.52
CA LEU A 59 -5.56 9.90 -19.16
C LEU A 59 -4.66 10.95 -18.51
N LEU A 60 -4.78 12.22 -18.90
CA LEU A 60 -4.05 13.34 -18.29
C LEU A 60 -4.52 13.65 -16.86
N PHE A 61 -5.81 13.47 -16.56
CA PHE A 61 -6.37 13.78 -15.24
C PHE A 61 -6.20 12.63 -14.23
N MET A 62 -6.22 11.39 -14.71
CA MET A 62 -6.10 10.19 -13.87
C MET A 62 -4.93 10.20 -12.86
N PRO A 63 -3.68 10.58 -13.20
CA PRO A 63 -2.60 10.59 -12.21
C PRO A 63 -2.85 11.57 -11.07
N PHE A 64 -3.55 12.68 -11.31
CA PHE A 64 -3.87 13.67 -10.29
C PHE A 64 -5.06 13.22 -9.43
N SER A 65 -6.12 12.69 -10.07
CA SER A 65 -7.31 12.20 -9.37
C SER A 65 -7.08 10.90 -8.61
N PHE A 66 -6.15 10.06 -9.07
CA PHE A 66 -5.84 8.79 -8.41
C PHE A 66 -4.52 8.78 -7.66
N GLY A 67 -3.77 9.88 -7.66
CA GLY A 67 -2.50 10.01 -6.94
C GLY A 67 -2.57 9.53 -5.48
N PRO A 68 -3.54 10.01 -4.67
CA PRO A 68 -3.71 9.54 -3.29
C PRO A 68 -4.05 8.06 -3.16
N MET A 69 -4.85 7.50 -4.08
CA MET A 69 -5.15 6.06 -4.12
C MET A 69 -3.90 5.25 -4.43
N ILE A 70 -3.13 5.65 -5.44
CA ILE A 70 -1.88 5.00 -5.84
C ILE A 70 -0.89 5.03 -4.68
N ALA A 71 -0.75 6.18 -4.00
CA ALA A 71 0.10 6.29 -2.81
C ALA A 71 -0.34 5.33 -1.69
N THR A 72 -1.64 5.26 -1.41
CA THR A 72 -2.20 4.34 -0.40
C THR A 72 -1.93 2.86 -0.75
N LEU A 73 -2.04 2.52 -2.03
CA LEU A 73 -1.81 1.17 -2.55
C LEU A 73 -0.32 0.79 -2.50
N LEU A 74 0.59 1.73 -2.79
CA LEU A 74 2.03 1.57 -2.61
C LEU A 74 2.41 1.39 -1.13
N LEU A 75 1.81 2.17 -0.22
CA LEU A 75 2.00 1.99 1.21
C LEU A 75 1.44 0.63 1.69
N GLY A 76 0.34 0.17 1.09
CA GLY A 76 -0.24 -1.14 1.35
C GLY A 76 0.67 -2.31 0.97
N LEU A 77 1.55 -2.15 -0.03
CA LEU A 77 2.58 -3.14 -0.34
C LEU A 77 3.65 -3.27 0.76
N TRP A 78 3.88 -2.19 1.51
CA TRP A 78 4.92 -2.11 2.55
C TRP A 78 4.40 -2.47 3.94
N ALA A 79 3.12 -2.22 4.21
CA ALA A 79 2.47 -2.55 5.47
C ALA A 79 2.33 -4.07 5.66
N LYS A 80 2.84 -4.59 6.78
CA LYS A 80 2.67 -6.01 7.17
C LYS A 80 1.68 -6.16 8.32
N SER A 81 1.49 -5.11 9.13
CA SER A 81 0.56 -5.12 10.25
C SER A 81 -0.89 -5.07 9.77
N LYS A 82 -1.75 -5.93 10.34
CA LYS A 82 -3.20 -5.90 10.14
C LYS A 82 -3.78 -4.52 10.46
N ARG A 83 -3.29 -3.86 11.52
CA ARG A 83 -3.76 -2.53 11.94
C ARG A 83 -3.44 -1.45 10.91
N SER A 84 -2.21 -1.46 10.39
CA SER A 84 -1.81 -0.54 9.30
C SER A 84 -2.65 -0.79 8.04
N SER A 85 -2.88 -2.06 7.67
CA SER A 85 -3.70 -2.41 6.50
C SER A 85 -5.15 -1.96 6.64
N VAL A 86 -5.77 -2.11 7.82
CA VAL A 86 -7.15 -1.64 8.07
C VAL A 86 -7.23 -0.11 7.98
N LEU A 87 -6.23 0.61 8.53
CA LEU A 87 -6.21 2.07 8.45
C LEU A 87 -6.02 2.57 7.02
N LEU A 88 -5.13 1.95 6.24
CA LEU A 88 -4.95 2.25 4.82
C LEU A 88 -6.23 1.95 4.03
N LEU A 89 -6.92 0.85 4.36
CA LEU A 89 -8.20 0.51 3.73
C LEU A 89 -9.26 1.56 4.02
N ALA A 90 -9.40 1.96 5.30
CA ALA A 90 -10.33 3.01 5.69
C ALA A 90 -10.01 4.33 4.99
N SER A 91 -8.73 4.71 4.90
CA SER A 91 -8.31 5.92 4.18
C SER A 91 -8.68 5.87 2.69
N ASN A 92 -8.54 4.70 2.06
CA ASN A 92 -8.91 4.49 0.66
C ASN A 92 -10.43 4.61 0.44
N LEU A 93 -11.24 4.06 1.35
CA LEU A 93 -12.70 4.17 1.30
C LEU A 93 -13.19 5.60 1.54
N ILE A 94 -12.58 6.32 2.50
CA ILE A 94 -12.87 7.74 2.75
C ILE A 94 -12.55 8.57 1.51
N TYR A 95 -11.39 8.33 0.89
CA TYR A 95 -11.02 9.01 -0.34
C TYR A 95 -12.00 8.70 -1.48
N PHE A 96 -12.43 7.45 -1.63
CA PHE A 96 -13.41 7.09 -2.65
C PHE A 96 -14.78 7.74 -2.41
N ALA A 97 -15.24 7.81 -1.17
CA ALA A 97 -16.47 8.52 -0.83
C ALA A 97 -16.37 10.01 -1.16
N TRP A 98 -15.24 10.64 -0.84
CA TRP A 98 -14.95 12.02 -1.24
C TRP A 98 -14.95 12.19 -2.77
N PHE A 99 -14.30 11.28 -3.49
CA PHE A 99 -14.29 11.25 -4.94
C PHE A 99 -15.70 11.16 -5.54
N LEU A 100 -16.53 10.24 -5.02
CA LEU A 100 -17.91 10.08 -5.47
C LEU A 100 -18.76 11.32 -5.18
N TRP A 101 -18.57 11.95 -4.03
CA TRP A 101 -19.26 13.19 -3.70
C TRP A 101 -18.93 14.30 -4.69
N VAL A 102 -17.64 14.54 -4.98
CA VAL A 102 -17.21 15.51 -6.00
C VAL A 102 -17.72 15.12 -7.39
N TYR A 103 -17.73 13.83 -7.72
CA TYR A 103 -18.26 13.35 -9.00
C TYR A 103 -19.75 13.66 -9.18
N ILE A 104 -20.56 13.42 -8.15
CA ILE A 104 -21.98 13.74 -8.17
C ILE A 104 -22.17 15.26 -8.26
N ASP A 105 -21.43 16.02 -7.46
CA ASP A 105 -21.53 17.48 -7.45
C ASP A 105 -21.23 18.09 -8.82
N VAL A 106 -20.11 17.71 -9.43
CA VAL A 106 -19.64 18.24 -10.72
C VAL A 106 -20.52 17.80 -11.90
N PHE A 107 -20.94 16.53 -11.93
CA PHE A 107 -21.62 15.98 -13.13
C PHE A 107 -23.14 15.97 -13.05
N TYR A 108 -23.74 16.18 -11.87
CA TYR A 108 -25.19 16.05 -11.68
C TYR A 108 -25.83 17.22 -10.93
N ILE A 109 -25.12 17.89 -10.02
CA ILE A 109 -25.68 19.01 -9.25
C ILE A 109 -25.35 20.36 -9.90
N HIS A 110 -24.07 20.62 -10.13
CA HIS A 110 -23.53 21.87 -10.67
C HIS A 110 -22.87 21.62 -12.03
N ILE A 111 -23.70 21.36 -13.04
CA ILE A 111 -23.24 20.99 -14.38
C ILE A 111 -22.52 22.17 -15.03
N ASP A 112 -21.19 22.12 -15.05
CA ASP A 112 -20.31 23.08 -15.73
C ASP A 112 -19.46 22.34 -16.77
N PRO A 113 -19.37 22.82 -18.03
CA PRO A 113 -18.45 22.27 -19.03
C PRO A 113 -16.97 22.26 -18.57
N GLN A 114 -16.57 23.15 -17.66
CA GLN A 114 -15.23 23.16 -17.06
C GLN A 114 -15.12 22.29 -15.81
N GLY A 115 -16.23 21.78 -15.29
CA GLY A 115 -16.30 20.93 -14.10
C GLY A 115 -15.26 19.80 -14.03
N PRO A 116 -14.93 19.10 -15.13
CA PRO A 116 -13.88 18.07 -15.12
C PRO A 116 -12.51 18.54 -14.62
N ILE A 117 -12.19 19.84 -14.71
CA ILE A 117 -10.91 20.37 -14.20
C ILE A 117 -10.77 20.23 -12.68
N ALA A 118 -11.89 20.15 -11.94
CA ALA A 118 -11.90 19.93 -10.49
C ALA A 118 -11.20 18.61 -10.11
N PHE A 119 -11.21 17.61 -11.00
CA PHE A 119 -10.55 16.33 -10.78
C PHE A 119 -9.01 16.40 -10.83
N VAL A 120 -8.42 17.48 -11.34
CA VAL A 120 -6.98 17.76 -11.17
C VAL A 120 -6.68 18.13 -9.72
N PHE A 121 -7.57 18.89 -9.09
CA PHE A 121 -7.37 19.42 -7.75
C PHE A 121 -7.86 18.48 -6.66
N ILE A 122 -8.75 17.53 -6.97
CA ILE A 122 -9.31 16.63 -5.97
C ILE A 122 -8.23 15.84 -5.20
N GLY A 123 -7.18 15.40 -5.90
CA GLY A 123 -6.06 14.71 -5.29
C GLY A 123 -5.33 15.62 -4.30
N MET A 124 -4.98 16.84 -4.72
CA MET A 124 -4.31 17.83 -3.88
C MET A 124 -5.16 18.28 -2.69
N ALA A 125 -6.47 18.50 -2.92
CA ALA A 125 -7.43 18.88 -1.88
C ALA A 125 -7.60 17.79 -0.81
N SER A 126 -7.38 16.52 -1.17
CA SER A 126 -7.44 15.42 -0.20
C SER A 126 -6.17 15.26 0.66
N LEU A 127 -5.04 15.82 0.23
CA LEU A 127 -3.74 15.62 0.90
C LEU A 127 -3.73 16.00 2.38
N PRO A 128 -4.36 17.10 2.84
CA PRO A 128 -4.42 17.45 4.26
C PRO A 128 -5.05 16.36 5.13
N VAL A 129 -5.94 15.53 4.56
CA VAL A 129 -6.58 14.41 5.26
C VAL A 129 -5.78 13.12 5.08
N MET A 130 -5.30 12.84 3.87
CA MET A 130 -4.62 11.59 3.53
C MET A 130 -3.23 11.49 4.16
N ILE A 131 -2.46 12.59 4.21
CA ILE A 131 -1.10 12.60 4.75
C ILE A 131 -1.08 12.17 6.24
N PRO A 132 -1.90 12.75 7.13
CA PRO A 132 -1.96 12.28 8.52
C PRO A 132 -2.30 10.79 8.64
N LEU A 133 -3.24 10.28 7.86
CA LEU A 133 -3.62 8.86 7.88
C LEU A 133 -2.45 7.96 7.47
N TRP A 134 -1.70 8.35 6.44
CA TRP A 134 -0.50 7.64 6.02
C TRP A 134 0.60 7.66 7.09
N ILE A 135 0.83 8.81 7.73
CA ILE A 135 1.80 8.92 8.83
C ILE A 135 1.40 8.00 9.99
N ILE A 136 0.14 8.00 10.40
CA ILE A 136 -0.35 7.13 11.47
C ILE A 136 -0.16 5.65 11.09
N ALA A 137 -0.48 5.27 9.84
CA ALA A 137 -0.28 3.90 9.36
C ALA A 137 1.20 3.48 9.45
N LEU A 138 2.12 4.34 9.01
CA LEU A 138 3.57 4.10 9.09
C LEU A 138 4.07 4.00 10.52
N VAL A 139 3.57 4.85 11.42
CA VAL A 139 3.92 4.80 12.86
C VAL A 139 3.44 3.50 13.49
N LEU A 140 2.21 3.06 13.18
CA LEU A 140 1.67 1.79 13.67
C LEU A 140 2.48 0.59 13.14
N GLU A 141 2.88 0.62 11.88
CA GLU A 141 3.72 -0.40 11.29
C GLU A 141 5.09 -0.48 11.99
N ARG A 142 5.71 0.69 12.27
CA ARG A 142 7.00 0.75 12.99
C ARG A 142 6.89 0.20 14.41
N LYS A 143 5.84 0.57 15.15
CA LYS A 143 5.58 0.04 16.50
C LYS A 143 5.40 -1.48 16.48
N ASN A 144 4.66 -2.00 15.50
CA ASN A 144 4.45 -3.44 15.36
C ASN A 144 5.76 -4.21 15.11
N LYS A 145 6.68 -3.65 14.30
CA LYS A 145 7.99 -4.26 14.05
C LYS A 145 8.87 -4.30 15.30
N LEU A 146 8.86 -3.24 16.10
CA LEU A 146 9.64 -3.18 17.35
C LEU A 146 9.17 -4.23 18.36
N ASN A 147 7.86 -4.38 18.52
CA ASN A 147 7.30 -5.38 19.44
C ASN A 147 7.68 -6.82 19.04
N GLN A 148 7.71 -7.11 17.73
CA GLN A 148 8.12 -8.43 17.22
C GLN A 148 9.60 -8.72 17.49
N MET A 149 10.47 -7.70 17.41
CA MET A 149 11.90 -7.86 17.74
C MET A 149 12.09 -8.12 19.24
N SER A 150 11.40 -7.36 20.10
CA SER A 150 11.53 -7.56 21.55
C SER A 150 11.00 -8.91 22.03
N GLU A 151 9.95 -9.45 21.40
CA GLU A 151 9.45 -10.79 21.71
C GLU A 151 10.45 -11.88 21.30
N GLN A 152 11.11 -11.71 20.15
CA GLN A 152 12.10 -12.68 19.66
C GLN A 152 13.37 -12.68 20.54
N ASP A 153 13.90 -11.52 20.90
CA ASP A 153 15.07 -11.41 21.79
C ASP A 153 14.79 -11.97 23.19
N GLY A 154 13.53 -11.87 23.67
CA GLY A 154 13.13 -12.45 24.95
C GLY A 154 13.09 -13.98 24.95
N VAL A 155 12.77 -14.61 23.81
CA VAL A 155 12.75 -16.07 23.66
C VAL A 155 14.16 -16.64 23.55
N ASP A 156 15.07 -15.95 22.87
CA ASP A 156 16.44 -16.44 22.68
C ASP A 156 17.30 -16.38 23.96
N ASN A 157 16.86 -15.58 24.95
CA ASN A 157 17.53 -15.42 26.25
C ASN A 157 16.89 -16.22 27.40
N ALA A 158 15.78 -16.93 27.16
CA ALA A 158 15.05 -17.73 28.14
C ALA A 158 15.37 -19.23 28.00
#